data_AF-G8RZN4-F1
#
_entry.id   AF-G8RZN4-F1
#
_cell.length_a   1.000
_cell.length_b   1.000
_cell.length_c   1.000
_cell.angle_alpha   90.00
_cell.angle_beta   90.00
_cell.angle_gamma   90.00
#
_symmetry.space_group_name_H-M   'P 1'
#
loop_
_entity.id
_entity.type
_entity.pdbx_description
1 polymer ?
#
loop_
_entity_poly.entity_id
_entity_poly.type
_entity_poly.pdbx_seq_one_letter_code
_entity_poly.pdbx_strand_id
1 'polypeptide(L)'
;MSPASATATGFVLARPDVAVRRRAGGVWVGVGSASFTVRGAAAADLVTALLDRADGTRTASELLQDLPPAAARLLEVLTARDCAVLLDAPMSRYADEPAPPWLILYFAQLTRHPERALRRMRDTVPVLYGRPSWLARLRHVLDGVPADYRSLSENPADGAALPVVDADGLPHGQVVRIQDALRAAGRPHGIAGSVGSRYWLVWSDGDAAGCWDCLRRHLGAASAGTSVDEWTAAGVVAHSICRRAAGLGTVANAALSLDPDRPEVRAHPAVIEAGCRCRRARRRPAAEAPDPVVRRDLVDPHDGTDRHGEHDRIVAALAGWTDPVAGPFLDLDGGELPQVPYGRARATVLLDGGGRRPVHAAALSSREALYQAALNAVEVLAGPPARNRGAGWTLDEAIYRALLRSSARHPAGAAAELPDDLGPQPCVRVSRYLERSAGLGPIGWTGERLPNGLYRVAGRPASGPALHGLGACYAEAVATALLGRVNDDGVLVPVNPHFRRWRDAWQQLTRPDVTEPDRAPVRFTQGRLRVVELA
;
A
#
# COMPACT_ATOMS: atom_id res chain seq x y z
N MET A 1 -35.03 11.39 -22.54
CA MET A 1 -33.91 11.40 -23.50
C MET A 1 -32.94 10.30 -23.10
N SER A 2 -33.00 9.16 -23.78
CA SER A 2 -32.05 8.05 -23.56
C SER A 2 -30.67 8.47 -24.06
N PRO A 3 -29.59 8.26 -23.29
CA PRO A 3 -28.25 8.38 -23.85
C PRO A 3 -28.07 7.24 -24.85
N ALA A 4 -27.71 7.58 -26.08
CA ALA A 4 -27.31 6.61 -27.10
C ALA A 4 -26.20 5.73 -26.53
N SER A 5 -26.43 4.42 -26.43
CA SER A 5 -25.37 3.46 -26.10
C SER A 5 -24.33 3.52 -27.22
N ALA A 6 -23.13 3.97 -26.90
CA ALA A 6 -21.99 3.89 -27.79
C ALA A 6 -21.68 2.39 -27.97
N THR A 7 -22.17 1.80 -29.05
CA THR A 7 -21.83 0.44 -29.43
C THR A 7 -20.32 0.32 -29.52
N ALA A 8 -19.75 -0.54 -28.68
CA ALA A 8 -18.36 -0.93 -28.69
C ALA A 8 -17.89 -1.27 -30.12
N THR A 9 -17.10 -0.39 -30.72
CA THR A 9 -16.47 -0.63 -32.02
C THR A 9 -15.21 -1.48 -31.80
N GLY A 10 -15.20 -2.72 -32.29
CA GLY A 10 -14.05 -3.63 -32.21
C GLY A 10 -14.44 -5.11 -32.24
N PHE A 11 -13.44 -5.98 -32.35
CA PHE A 11 -13.58 -7.43 -32.26
C PHE A 11 -13.51 -7.86 -30.80
N VAL A 12 -14.46 -8.67 -30.34
CA VAL A 12 -14.57 -9.00 -28.92
C VAL A 12 -13.77 -10.26 -28.63
N LEU A 13 -12.81 -10.14 -27.71
CA LEU A 13 -12.01 -11.24 -27.20
C LEU A 13 -12.31 -11.44 -25.70
N ALA A 14 -12.87 -12.59 -25.35
CA ALA A 14 -12.93 -13.06 -23.97
C ALA A 14 -11.51 -13.28 -23.46
N ARG A 15 -11.23 -12.77 -22.27
CA ARG A 15 -9.92 -13.01 -21.68
C ARG A 15 -9.78 -14.47 -21.27
N PRO A 16 -8.59 -15.06 -21.45
CA PRO A 16 -8.37 -16.47 -21.17
C PRO A 16 -8.38 -16.81 -19.66
N ASP A 17 -8.32 -15.81 -18.77
CA ASP A 17 -8.38 -15.98 -17.31
C ASP A 17 -9.80 -15.78 -16.73
N VAL A 18 -10.83 -15.69 -17.58
CA VAL A 18 -12.22 -15.62 -17.12
C VAL A 18 -12.71 -17.01 -16.73
N ALA A 19 -13.28 -17.11 -15.53
CA ALA A 19 -13.91 -18.32 -15.03
C ALA A 19 -15.40 -18.08 -14.80
N VAL A 20 -16.23 -19.03 -15.23
CA VAL A 20 -17.69 -18.98 -15.09
C VAL A 20 -18.16 -20.16 -14.25
N ARG A 21 -19.01 -19.90 -13.25
CA ARG A 21 -19.60 -20.96 -12.41
C ARG A 21 -21.08 -20.70 -12.18
N ARG A 22 -21.92 -21.65 -12.62
CA ARG A 22 -23.37 -21.63 -12.36
C ARG A 22 -23.66 -21.65 -10.85
N ARG A 23 -24.65 -20.88 -10.42
CA ARG A 23 -25.15 -20.80 -9.03
C ARG A 23 -26.67 -20.92 -9.01
N ALA A 24 -27.24 -21.26 -7.85
CA ALA A 24 -28.69 -21.23 -7.67
C ALA A 24 -29.21 -19.80 -7.92
N GLY A 25 -29.95 -19.61 -9.02
CA GLY A 25 -30.50 -18.31 -9.41
C GLY A 25 -29.56 -17.39 -10.21
N GLY A 26 -28.45 -17.87 -10.77
CA GLY A 26 -27.58 -17.05 -11.61
C GLY A 26 -26.22 -17.67 -11.97
N VAL A 27 -25.24 -16.79 -12.19
CA VAL A 27 -23.87 -17.16 -12.55
C VAL A 27 -22.86 -16.25 -11.86
N TRP A 28 -21.81 -16.88 -11.33
CA TRP A 28 -20.63 -16.21 -10.83
C TRP A 28 -19.60 -16.11 -11.96
N VAL A 29 -19.02 -14.93 -12.14
CA VAL A 29 -17.98 -14.66 -13.14
C VAL A 29 -16.76 -14.10 -12.39
N GLY A 30 -15.63 -14.76 -12.53
CA GLY A 30 -14.34 -14.34 -12.00
C GLY A 30 -13.37 -13.96 -13.10
N VAL A 31 -12.52 -12.97 -12.83
CA VAL A 31 -11.41 -12.57 -13.71
C VAL A 31 -10.27 -12.01 -12.87
N GLY A 32 -9.08 -12.58 -12.97
CA GLY A 32 -7.96 -12.27 -12.07
C GLY A 32 -8.35 -12.36 -10.58
N SER A 33 -8.20 -11.26 -9.84
CA SER A 33 -8.60 -11.14 -8.43
C SER A 33 -10.02 -10.59 -8.22
N ALA A 34 -10.76 -10.28 -9.28
CA ALA A 34 -12.09 -9.70 -9.21
C ALA A 34 -13.17 -10.74 -9.51
N SER A 35 -14.37 -10.52 -8.98
CA SER A 35 -15.54 -11.31 -9.37
C SER A 35 -16.85 -10.54 -9.20
N PHE A 36 -17.89 -11.00 -9.88
CA PHE A 36 -19.25 -10.52 -9.71
C PHE A 36 -20.26 -11.64 -10.01
N THR A 37 -21.53 -11.37 -9.71
CA THR A 37 -22.63 -12.32 -9.95
C THR A 37 -23.68 -11.68 -10.83
N VAL A 38 -24.15 -12.41 -11.84
CA VAL A 38 -25.31 -12.06 -12.67
C VAL A 38 -26.47 -12.94 -12.24
N ARG A 39 -27.59 -12.33 -11.86
CA ARG A 39 -28.80 -13.04 -11.42
C ARG A 39 -29.72 -13.35 -12.59
N GLY A 40 -30.45 -14.46 -12.50
CA GLY A 40 -31.44 -14.89 -13.48
C GLY A 40 -31.23 -16.35 -13.90
N ALA A 41 -32.32 -17.08 -14.13
CA ALA A 41 -32.29 -18.50 -14.47
C ALA A 41 -31.50 -18.79 -15.77
N ALA A 42 -31.60 -17.91 -16.77
CA ALA A 42 -30.89 -18.02 -18.05
C ALA A 42 -29.50 -17.34 -18.08
N ALA A 43 -29.07 -16.72 -16.98
CA ALA A 43 -27.86 -15.89 -16.97
C ALA A 43 -26.59 -16.71 -17.24
N ALA A 44 -26.52 -17.93 -16.72
CA ALA A 44 -25.37 -18.81 -16.92
C ALA A 44 -25.19 -19.18 -18.41
N ASP A 45 -26.29 -19.52 -19.08
CA ASP A 45 -26.26 -19.95 -20.47
C ASP A 45 -25.92 -18.77 -21.39
N LEU A 46 -26.47 -17.59 -21.09
CA LEU A 46 -26.20 -16.39 -21.88
C LEU A 46 -24.75 -15.87 -21.71
N VAL A 47 -24.20 -15.88 -20.49
CA VAL A 47 -22.79 -15.52 -20.25
C VAL A 47 -21.86 -16.49 -20.99
N THR A 48 -22.12 -17.79 -20.89
CA THR A 48 -21.29 -18.82 -21.53
C THR A 48 -21.34 -18.67 -23.05
N ALA A 49 -22.54 -18.52 -23.63
CA ALA A 49 -22.70 -18.31 -25.07
C ALA A 49 -21.99 -17.05 -25.60
N LEU A 50 -21.97 -15.96 -24.84
CA LEU A 50 -21.23 -14.75 -25.21
C LEU A 50 -19.71 -14.97 -25.17
N LEU A 51 -19.19 -15.61 -24.12
CA LEU A 51 -17.76 -15.82 -23.96
C LEU A 51 -17.22 -16.84 -24.97
N ASP A 52 -17.96 -17.92 -25.25
CA ASP A 52 -17.59 -18.96 -26.23
C ASP A 52 -17.49 -18.39 -27.65
N ARG A 53 -18.31 -17.39 -27.98
CA ARG A 53 -18.32 -16.73 -29.29
C ARG A 53 -17.31 -15.57 -29.39
N ALA A 54 -16.77 -15.10 -28.26
CA ALA A 54 -15.85 -13.98 -28.17
C ALA A 54 -14.39 -14.44 -28.29
N ASP A 55 -14.06 -15.04 -29.42
CA ASP A 55 -12.72 -15.53 -29.77
C ASP A 55 -11.82 -14.46 -30.41
N GLY A 56 -12.29 -13.21 -30.49
CA GLY A 56 -11.61 -12.11 -31.17
C GLY A 56 -11.75 -12.12 -32.70
N THR A 57 -12.61 -12.96 -33.28
CA THR A 57 -12.88 -12.98 -34.74
C THR A 57 -14.13 -12.21 -35.14
N ARG A 58 -15.03 -11.93 -34.18
CA ARG A 58 -16.32 -11.28 -34.41
C ARG A 58 -16.39 -9.92 -33.72
N THR A 59 -17.04 -8.97 -34.39
CA THR A 59 -17.44 -7.70 -33.80
C THR A 59 -18.57 -7.87 -32.79
N ALA A 60 -18.80 -6.86 -31.94
CA ALA A 60 -19.92 -6.88 -31.00
C ALA A 60 -21.29 -7.09 -31.71
N SER A 61 -21.48 -6.50 -32.89
CA SER A 61 -22.72 -6.66 -33.67
C SER A 61 -22.92 -8.12 -34.11
N GLU A 62 -21.90 -8.75 -34.69
CA GLU A 62 -21.94 -10.15 -35.15
C GLU A 62 -22.09 -11.15 -34.00
N LEU A 63 -21.52 -10.83 -32.84
CA LEU A 63 -21.68 -11.63 -31.62
C LEU A 63 -23.11 -11.64 -31.09
N LEU A 64 -23.79 -10.50 -31.18
CA LEU A 64 -25.14 -10.31 -30.69
C LEU A 64 -26.20 -10.82 -31.67
N GLN A 65 -25.82 -11.16 -32.90
CA GLN A 65 -26.72 -11.84 -33.84
C GLN A 65 -27.22 -13.16 -33.21
N ASP A 66 -28.55 -13.33 -33.27
CA ASP A 66 -29.29 -14.48 -32.75
C ASP A 66 -29.25 -14.66 -31.22
N LEU A 67 -28.85 -13.62 -30.47
CA LEU A 67 -28.93 -13.60 -29.01
C LEU A 67 -30.07 -12.71 -28.51
N PRO A 68 -30.63 -12.98 -27.31
CA PRO A 68 -31.70 -12.14 -26.75
C PRO A 68 -31.20 -10.71 -26.49
N PRO A 69 -32.08 -9.68 -26.47
CA PRO A 69 -31.69 -8.28 -26.26
C PRO A 69 -30.87 -8.02 -24.99
N ALA A 70 -31.06 -8.83 -23.95
CA ALA A 70 -30.28 -8.77 -22.71
C ALA A 70 -28.77 -9.04 -22.92
N ALA A 71 -28.38 -9.71 -24.00
CA ALA A 71 -27.00 -10.04 -24.34
C ALA A 71 -26.15 -8.78 -24.57
N ALA A 72 -26.73 -7.74 -25.18
CA ALA A 72 -26.04 -6.46 -25.41
C ALA A 72 -25.61 -5.83 -24.08
N ARG A 73 -26.54 -5.77 -23.11
CA ARG A 73 -26.26 -5.23 -21.78
C ARG A 73 -25.25 -6.08 -21.02
N LEU A 74 -25.32 -7.40 -21.18
CA LEU A 74 -24.39 -8.32 -20.53
C LEU A 74 -22.98 -8.20 -21.11
N LEU A 75 -22.84 -8.04 -22.44
CA LEU A 75 -21.57 -7.77 -23.10
C LEU A 75 -20.96 -6.45 -22.62
N GLU A 76 -21.75 -5.37 -22.52
CA GLU A 76 -21.30 -4.10 -21.92
C GLU A 76 -20.73 -4.31 -20.51
N VAL A 77 -21.41 -5.11 -19.68
CA VAL A 77 -20.95 -5.42 -18.32
C VAL A 77 -19.66 -6.24 -18.34
N LEU A 78 -19.57 -7.27 -19.19
CA LEU A 78 -18.37 -8.09 -19.32
C LEU A 78 -17.15 -7.26 -19.75
N THR A 79 -17.31 -6.34 -20.70
CA THR A 79 -16.24 -5.42 -21.11
C THR A 79 -15.92 -4.41 -20.01
N ALA A 80 -16.92 -3.82 -19.36
CA ALA A 80 -16.70 -2.86 -18.27
C ALA A 80 -16.00 -3.48 -17.05
N ARG A 81 -16.17 -4.79 -16.84
CA ARG A 81 -15.53 -5.58 -15.79
C ARG A 81 -14.26 -6.29 -16.23
N ASP A 82 -13.72 -5.94 -17.40
CA ASP A 82 -12.48 -6.52 -17.93
C ASP A 82 -12.55 -8.05 -18.05
N CYS A 83 -13.70 -8.64 -18.36
CA CYS A 83 -13.84 -10.06 -18.73
C CYS A 83 -13.67 -10.26 -20.26
N ALA A 84 -13.96 -9.22 -21.04
CA ALA A 84 -13.71 -9.20 -22.47
C ALA A 84 -13.00 -7.89 -22.84
N VAL A 85 -12.13 -7.95 -23.83
CA VAL A 85 -11.44 -6.80 -24.41
C VAL A 85 -11.89 -6.60 -25.86
N LEU A 86 -11.78 -5.37 -26.34
CA LEU A 86 -12.06 -5.02 -27.73
C LEU A 86 -10.73 -4.87 -28.47
N LEU A 87 -10.59 -5.60 -29.56
CA LEU A 87 -9.45 -5.52 -30.48
C LEU A 87 -9.80 -4.60 -31.65
N ASP A 88 -8.80 -3.86 -32.14
CA ASP A 88 -8.89 -3.02 -33.32
C ASP A 88 -8.91 -3.85 -34.62
N ALA A 89 -8.38 -5.09 -34.59
CA ALA A 89 -8.35 -6.03 -35.70
C ALA A 89 -8.70 -7.47 -35.25
N PRO A 90 -9.18 -8.33 -36.17
CA PRO A 90 -9.55 -9.69 -35.81
C PRO A 90 -8.32 -10.53 -35.48
N MET A 91 -8.49 -11.54 -34.61
CA MET A 91 -7.42 -12.44 -34.19
C MET A 91 -6.71 -13.15 -35.35
N SER A 92 -7.40 -13.39 -36.46
CA SER A 92 -6.83 -14.00 -37.68
C SER A 92 -5.69 -13.16 -38.27
N ARG A 93 -5.70 -11.83 -38.10
CA ARG A 93 -4.63 -10.97 -38.58
C ARG A 93 -3.29 -11.28 -37.93
N TYR A 94 -3.27 -11.71 -36.66
CA TYR A 94 -2.04 -12.03 -35.95
C TYR A 94 -1.55 -13.45 -36.20
N ALA A 95 -2.33 -14.29 -36.89
CA ALA A 95 -1.88 -15.64 -37.24
C ALA A 95 -0.71 -15.61 -38.24
N ASP A 96 -0.70 -14.60 -39.12
CA ASP A 96 0.33 -14.41 -40.16
C ASP A 96 1.42 -13.41 -39.73
N GLU A 97 1.30 -12.80 -38.55
CA GLU A 97 2.30 -11.88 -38.04
C GLU A 97 3.47 -12.63 -37.36
N PRO A 98 4.68 -12.05 -37.31
CA PRO A 98 5.82 -12.65 -36.62
C PRO A 98 5.60 -12.87 -35.11
N ALA A 99 4.55 -12.28 -34.52
CA ALA A 99 4.22 -12.52 -33.11
C ALA A 99 3.18 -13.61 -33.00
N PRO A 100 3.44 -14.64 -32.17
CA PRO A 100 2.45 -15.66 -31.92
C PRO A 100 1.13 -15.10 -31.37
N PRO A 101 -0.05 -15.59 -31.82
CA PRO A 101 -1.36 -15.18 -31.31
C PRO A 101 -1.51 -15.27 -29.78
N TRP A 102 -0.77 -16.17 -29.13
CA TRP A 102 -0.79 -16.32 -27.67
C TRP A 102 -0.34 -15.06 -26.92
N LEU A 103 0.47 -14.18 -27.53
CA LEU A 103 0.90 -12.93 -26.90
C LEU A 103 -0.22 -11.92 -26.75
N ILE A 104 -1.14 -11.85 -27.73
CA ILE A 104 -2.35 -11.01 -27.61
C ILE A 104 -3.22 -11.53 -26.47
N LEU A 105 -3.42 -12.85 -26.39
CA LEU A 105 -4.17 -13.48 -25.30
C LEU A 105 -3.51 -13.22 -23.94
N TYR A 106 -2.19 -13.30 -23.86
CA TYR A 106 -1.42 -12.99 -22.66
C TYR A 106 -1.58 -11.51 -22.27
N PHE A 107 -1.41 -10.56 -23.20
CA PHE A 107 -1.58 -9.15 -22.88
C PHE A 107 -3.02 -8.76 -22.57
N ALA A 108 -4.02 -9.46 -23.11
CA ALA A 108 -5.43 -9.23 -22.77
C ALA A 108 -5.70 -9.49 -21.27
N GLN A 109 -4.94 -10.38 -20.63
CA GLN A 109 -5.02 -10.60 -19.17
C GLN A 109 -4.47 -9.41 -18.37
N LEU A 110 -3.60 -8.59 -18.98
CA LEU A 110 -2.85 -7.53 -18.30
C LEU A 110 -3.34 -6.12 -18.65
N THR A 111 -4.03 -5.94 -19.76
CA THR A 111 -4.46 -4.62 -20.24
C THR A 111 -5.69 -4.70 -21.15
N ARG A 112 -6.43 -3.58 -21.22
CA ARG A 112 -7.53 -3.36 -22.17
C ARG A 112 -7.07 -3.15 -23.61
N HIS A 113 -5.77 -2.90 -23.82
CA HIS A 113 -5.21 -2.58 -25.13
C HIS A 113 -4.05 -3.51 -25.50
N PRO A 114 -4.32 -4.83 -25.69
CA PRO A 114 -3.28 -5.83 -25.91
C PRO A 114 -2.45 -5.58 -27.18
N GLU A 115 -3.04 -5.06 -28.25
CA GLU A 115 -2.33 -4.75 -29.49
C GLU A 115 -1.34 -3.60 -29.32
N ARG A 116 -1.72 -2.57 -28.58
CA ARG A 116 -0.84 -1.44 -28.25
C ARG A 116 0.34 -1.92 -27.39
N ALA A 117 0.08 -2.82 -26.45
CA ALA A 117 1.10 -3.45 -25.63
C ALA A 117 2.07 -4.28 -26.48
N LEU A 118 1.57 -5.13 -27.40
CA LEU A 118 2.38 -5.91 -28.32
C LEU A 118 3.25 -5.02 -29.22
N ARG A 119 2.66 -3.97 -29.81
CA ARG A 119 3.38 -3.01 -30.66
C ARG A 119 4.52 -2.33 -29.91
N ARG A 120 4.24 -1.81 -28.71
CA ARG A 120 5.27 -1.19 -27.85
C ARG A 120 6.39 -2.17 -27.48
N MET A 121 6.05 -3.41 -27.18
CA MET A 121 7.03 -4.44 -26.87
C MET A 121 7.99 -4.67 -28.03
N ARG A 122 7.47 -4.74 -29.27
CA ARG A 122 8.28 -4.89 -30.50
C ARG A 122 9.14 -3.66 -30.77
N ASP A 123 8.58 -2.46 -30.58
CA ASP A 123 9.28 -1.20 -30.86
C ASP A 123 10.38 -0.87 -29.82
N THR A 124 10.35 -1.54 -28.65
CA THR A 124 11.29 -1.28 -27.56
C THR A 124 12.39 -2.34 -27.55
N VAL A 125 13.61 -1.96 -27.95
CA VAL A 125 14.78 -2.85 -27.94
C VAL A 125 15.46 -2.83 -26.55
N PRO A 126 15.37 -3.90 -25.74
CA PRO A 126 16.08 -3.99 -24.47
C PRO A 126 17.58 -4.14 -24.69
N VAL A 127 18.36 -3.58 -23.78
CA VAL A 127 19.81 -3.68 -23.81
C VAL A 127 20.29 -4.41 -22.57
N LEU A 128 20.86 -5.59 -22.77
CA LEU A 128 21.29 -6.50 -21.71
C LEU A 128 22.79 -6.33 -21.46
N TYR A 129 23.18 -6.12 -20.21
CA TYR A 129 24.57 -5.95 -19.80
C TYR A 129 24.87 -6.83 -18.59
N GLY A 130 25.77 -7.81 -18.73
CA GLY A 130 26.02 -8.78 -17.67
C GLY A 130 26.99 -9.89 -18.01
N ARG A 131 27.08 -10.91 -17.13
CA ARG A 131 27.93 -12.09 -17.35
C ARG A 131 27.51 -12.83 -18.62
N PRO A 132 28.45 -13.45 -19.37
CA PRO A 132 28.11 -14.23 -20.56
C PRO A 132 27.09 -15.35 -20.31
N SER A 133 27.17 -16.04 -19.17
CA SER A 133 26.23 -17.11 -18.80
C SER A 133 24.82 -16.58 -18.52
N TRP A 134 24.70 -15.45 -17.83
CA TRP A 134 23.42 -14.78 -17.57
C TRP A 134 22.77 -14.30 -18.87
N LEU A 135 23.57 -13.68 -19.75
CA LEU A 135 23.13 -13.26 -21.08
C LEU A 135 22.66 -14.46 -21.90
N ALA A 136 23.44 -15.56 -21.97
CA ALA A 136 23.07 -16.75 -22.75
C ALA A 136 21.71 -17.33 -22.34
N ARG A 137 21.40 -17.36 -21.03
CA ARG A 137 20.09 -17.84 -20.54
C ARG A 137 18.97 -16.88 -20.86
N LEU A 138 19.18 -15.57 -20.68
CA LEU A 138 18.17 -14.58 -21.05
C LEU A 138 17.87 -14.61 -22.54
N ARG A 139 18.90 -14.77 -23.37
CA ARG A 139 18.73 -14.95 -24.82
C ARG A 139 17.86 -16.16 -25.11
N HIS A 140 18.21 -17.31 -24.55
CA HIS A 140 17.42 -18.53 -24.74
C HIS A 140 15.94 -18.36 -24.35
N VAL A 141 15.65 -17.66 -23.25
CA VAL A 141 14.26 -17.38 -22.85
C VAL A 141 13.58 -16.37 -23.77
N LEU A 142 14.31 -15.33 -24.19
CA LEU A 142 13.80 -14.26 -25.06
C LEU A 142 13.65 -14.70 -26.52
N ASP A 143 14.39 -15.70 -26.99
CA ASP A 143 14.29 -16.23 -28.36
C ASP A 143 12.89 -16.82 -28.64
N GLY A 144 12.14 -17.18 -27.58
CA GLY A 144 10.72 -17.56 -27.67
C GLY A 144 9.74 -16.39 -27.80
N VAL A 145 10.23 -15.15 -27.80
CA VAL A 145 9.44 -13.91 -27.82
C VAL A 145 9.85 -13.07 -29.04
N PRO A 146 8.90 -12.48 -29.80
CA PRO A 146 9.17 -11.63 -30.96
C PRO A 146 9.64 -10.23 -30.53
N ALA A 147 10.75 -10.16 -29.80
CA ALA A 147 11.34 -8.93 -29.30
C ALA A 147 12.83 -8.90 -29.65
N ASP A 148 13.24 -7.85 -30.35
CA ASP A 148 14.66 -7.58 -30.60
C ASP A 148 15.34 -7.18 -29.30
N TYR A 149 16.55 -7.68 -29.07
CA TYR A 149 17.39 -7.27 -27.95
C TYR A 149 18.83 -7.09 -28.40
N ARG A 150 19.58 -6.26 -27.67
CA ARG A 150 21.04 -6.11 -27.85
C ARG A 150 21.75 -6.51 -26.59
N SER A 151 22.86 -7.22 -26.70
CA SER A 151 23.78 -7.38 -25.58
C SER A 151 25.03 -6.56 -25.83
N LEU A 152 25.45 -5.80 -24.84
CA LEU A 152 26.67 -4.99 -24.95
C LEU A 152 27.77 -5.60 -24.10
N SER A 153 28.99 -5.57 -24.63
CA SER A 153 30.22 -5.76 -23.86
C SER A 153 30.68 -4.46 -23.17
N GLU A 154 30.22 -3.31 -23.65
CA GLU A 154 30.61 -1.97 -23.20
C GLU A 154 29.42 -1.17 -22.61
N ASN A 155 29.69 0.05 -22.13
CA ASN A 155 28.81 0.82 -21.24
C ASN A 155 27.35 0.94 -21.74
N PRO A 156 26.33 0.51 -20.96
CA PRO A 156 24.93 0.53 -21.39
C PRO A 156 24.27 1.93 -21.46
N ALA A 157 25.02 3.00 -21.17
CA ALA A 157 24.51 4.37 -21.17
C ALA A 157 24.28 4.97 -22.58
N ASP A 158 24.82 4.36 -23.64
CA ASP A 158 24.74 4.90 -25.00
C ASP A 158 23.51 4.38 -25.76
N GLY A 159 22.63 5.29 -26.21
CA GLY A 159 21.51 5.04 -27.14
C GLY A 159 20.37 4.05 -26.78
N ALA A 160 20.51 3.21 -25.76
CA ALA A 160 19.53 2.19 -25.36
C ALA A 160 18.20 2.74 -24.77
N ALA A 161 17.06 2.16 -25.21
CA ALA A 161 15.71 2.50 -24.73
C ALA A 161 15.35 1.84 -23.38
N LEU A 162 15.86 0.64 -23.10
CA LEU A 162 15.58 -0.10 -21.85
C LEU A 162 16.78 -0.96 -21.40
N PRO A 163 17.76 -0.38 -20.69
CA PRO A 163 18.91 -1.12 -20.16
C PRO A 163 18.53 -2.04 -18.99
N VAL A 164 19.08 -3.26 -18.98
CA VAL A 164 19.00 -4.21 -17.86
C VAL A 164 20.40 -4.71 -17.51
N VAL A 165 20.78 -4.55 -16.25
CA VAL A 165 22.14 -4.82 -15.76
C VAL A 165 22.14 -5.98 -14.78
N ASP A 166 22.99 -6.98 -15.03
CA ASP A 166 23.33 -8.07 -14.10
C ASP A 166 24.31 -7.56 -13.03
N ALA A 167 23.80 -7.33 -11.83
CA ALA A 167 24.57 -6.86 -10.69
C ALA A 167 25.53 -7.91 -10.14
N ASP A 168 25.25 -9.21 -10.32
CA ASP A 168 26.11 -10.31 -9.85
C ASP A 168 27.38 -10.44 -10.69
N GLY A 169 27.36 -9.88 -11.90
CA GLY A 169 28.50 -9.85 -12.81
C GLY A 169 29.53 -8.77 -12.58
N LEU A 170 29.26 -7.84 -11.66
CA LEU A 170 29.98 -6.58 -11.57
C LEU A 170 30.30 -6.22 -10.12
N PRO A 171 31.44 -5.58 -9.85
CA PRO A 171 31.69 -4.97 -8.55
C PRO A 171 30.58 -3.98 -8.19
N HIS A 172 30.15 -3.95 -6.93
CA HIS A 172 29.06 -3.07 -6.47
C HIS A 172 29.24 -1.61 -6.89
N GLY A 173 30.46 -1.07 -6.73
CA GLY A 173 30.77 0.31 -7.14
C GLY A 173 30.62 0.57 -8.64
N GLN A 174 30.77 -0.46 -9.49
CA GLN A 174 30.53 -0.35 -10.93
C GLN A 174 29.03 -0.36 -11.25
N VAL A 175 28.24 -1.26 -10.65
CA VAL A 175 26.77 -1.27 -10.77
C VAL A 175 26.19 0.09 -10.38
N VAL A 176 26.68 0.64 -9.28
CA VAL A 176 26.32 1.97 -8.78
C VAL A 176 26.61 3.06 -9.81
N ARG A 177 27.83 3.10 -10.38
CA ARG A 177 28.21 4.11 -11.39
C ARG A 177 27.35 4.01 -12.66
N ILE A 178 27.08 2.79 -13.13
CA ILE A 178 26.21 2.55 -14.28
C ILE A 178 24.80 3.07 -14.00
N GLN A 179 24.23 2.70 -12.86
CA GLN A 179 22.91 3.17 -12.45
C GLN A 179 22.85 4.70 -12.34
N ASP A 180 23.89 5.34 -11.80
CA ASP A 180 23.91 6.81 -11.67
C ASP A 180 24.01 7.49 -13.06
N ALA A 181 24.77 6.93 -14.00
CA ALA A 181 24.85 7.42 -15.38
C ALA A 181 23.50 7.28 -16.12
N LEU A 182 22.85 6.12 -16.00
CA LEU A 182 21.52 5.89 -16.57
C LEU A 182 20.47 6.85 -16.01
N ARG A 183 20.56 7.17 -14.71
CA ARG A 183 19.69 8.16 -14.06
C ARG A 183 19.96 9.58 -14.54
N ALA A 184 21.22 9.98 -14.63
CA ALA A 184 21.59 11.30 -15.13
C ALA A 184 21.07 11.52 -16.57
N ALA A 185 21.02 10.45 -17.37
CA ALA A 185 20.45 10.44 -18.72
C ALA A 185 18.91 10.34 -18.74
N GLY A 186 18.23 10.29 -17.60
CA GLY A 186 16.77 10.18 -17.51
C GLY A 186 16.19 8.86 -18.03
N ARG A 187 16.99 7.78 -18.03
CA ARG A 187 16.60 6.52 -18.68
C ARG A 187 15.96 5.52 -17.72
N PRO A 188 14.79 4.96 -18.06
CA PRO A 188 14.24 3.79 -17.39
C PRO A 188 15.20 2.60 -17.50
N HIS A 189 15.49 1.92 -16.39
CA HIS A 189 16.41 0.78 -16.38
C HIS A 189 16.09 -0.22 -15.27
N GLY A 190 16.54 -1.46 -15.48
CA GLY A 190 16.45 -2.55 -14.51
C GLY A 190 17.83 -2.95 -13.99
N ILE A 191 17.95 -3.20 -12.70
CA ILE A 191 19.14 -3.84 -12.10
C ILE A 191 18.68 -5.18 -11.50
N ALA A 192 19.30 -6.28 -11.93
CA ALA A 192 18.95 -7.63 -11.53
C ALA A 192 20.14 -8.32 -10.86
N GLY A 193 19.93 -9.04 -9.77
CA GLY A 193 21.01 -9.77 -9.10
C GLY A 193 20.63 -10.26 -7.71
N SER A 194 21.57 -10.91 -7.04
CA SER A 194 21.36 -11.58 -5.78
C SER A 194 21.64 -10.64 -4.59
N VAL A 195 20.76 -10.65 -3.61
CA VAL A 195 20.98 -9.98 -2.31
C VAL A 195 20.52 -10.93 -1.21
N GLY A 196 21.48 -11.43 -0.42
CA GLY A 196 21.23 -12.54 0.51
C GLY A 196 20.96 -13.83 -0.26
N SER A 197 19.91 -14.56 0.13
CA SER A 197 19.45 -15.79 -0.56
C SER A 197 18.51 -15.53 -1.74
N ARG A 198 18.04 -14.30 -1.93
CA ARG A 198 17.01 -13.97 -2.95
C ARG A 198 17.60 -13.34 -4.19
N TYR A 199 16.97 -13.61 -5.32
CA TYR A 199 17.23 -12.89 -6.56
C TYR A 199 16.27 -11.71 -6.68
N TRP A 200 16.79 -10.55 -7.06
CA TRP A 200 16.07 -9.30 -7.11
C TRP A 200 16.11 -8.67 -8.49
N LEU A 201 15.03 -7.97 -8.85
CA LEU A 201 14.98 -7.07 -10.00
C LEU A 201 14.38 -5.73 -9.56
N VAL A 202 15.17 -4.66 -9.68
CA VAL A 202 14.77 -3.29 -9.32
C VAL A 202 14.63 -2.46 -10.58
N TRP A 203 13.41 -1.99 -10.86
CA TRP A 203 13.17 -1.00 -11.92
C TRP A 203 13.31 0.42 -11.38
N SER A 204 13.94 1.28 -12.17
CA SER A 204 14.12 2.70 -11.88
C SER A 204 13.56 3.51 -13.04
N ASP A 205 12.33 3.96 -12.90
CA ASP A 205 11.56 4.62 -13.96
C ASP A 205 11.36 6.13 -13.75
N GLY A 206 11.91 6.63 -12.64
CA GLY A 206 11.74 8.00 -12.17
C GLY A 206 12.24 8.11 -10.73
N ASP A 207 11.86 9.19 -10.06
CA ASP A 207 12.39 9.55 -8.74
C ASP A 207 11.69 8.91 -7.54
N ALA A 208 10.63 8.14 -7.78
CA ALA A 208 9.78 7.60 -6.73
C ALA A 208 10.19 6.19 -6.24
N ALA A 209 11.18 5.54 -6.88
CA ALA A 209 11.65 4.21 -6.48
C ALA A 209 13.01 4.24 -5.77
N GLY A 210 13.30 3.25 -4.94
CA GLY A 210 14.65 2.95 -4.46
C GLY A 210 15.71 2.79 -5.56
N CYS A 211 16.99 2.82 -5.20
CA CYS A 211 18.07 2.37 -6.08
C CYS A 211 18.59 1.00 -5.63
N TRP A 212 19.46 0.39 -6.44
CA TRP A 212 20.07 -0.90 -6.10
C TRP A 212 20.80 -0.86 -4.75
N ASP A 213 21.47 0.26 -4.47
CA ASP A 213 22.16 0.47 -3.18
C ASP A 213 21.20 0.75 -2.03
N CYS A 214 20.01 1.33 -2.28
CA CYS A 214 18.97 1.38 -1.26
C CYS A 214 18.59 -0.04 -0.86
N LEU A 215 18.26 -0.89 -1.85
CA LEU A 215 17.89 -2.29 -1.59
C LEU A 215 19.00 -3.05 -0.83
N ARG A 216 20.27 -2.93 -1.28
CA ARG A 216 21.38 -3.62 -0.61
C ARG A 216 21.65 -3.14 0.81
N ARG A 217 21.59 -1.82 1.06
CA ARG A 217 21.70 -1.27 2.41
C ARG A 217 20.53 -1.73 3.29
N HIS A 218 19.35 -1.80 2.69
CA HIS A 218 18.12 -2.18 3.36
C HIS A 218 18.19 -3.62 3.89
N LEU A 219 18.48 -4.56 3.00
CA LEU A 219 18.54 -5.99 3.32
C LEU A 219 19.84 -6.39 4.06
N GLY A 220 20.83 -5.49 4.09
CA GLY A 220 22.14 -5.76 4.66
C GLY A 220 22.96 -6.76 3.86
N ALA A 221 24.18 -7.03 4.33
CA ALA A 221 25.01 -8.12 3.83
C ALA A 221 24.52 -9.43 4.46
N ALA A 222 23.35 -9.92 4.05
CA ALA A 222 22.88 -11.23 4.48
C ALA A 222 23.80 -12.34 3.95
N SER A 223 24.05 -13.34 4.80
CA SER A 223 24.90 -14.50 4.51
C SER A 223 24.46 -15.21 3.22
N ALA A 224 25.43 -15.75 2.48
CA ALA A 224 25.18 -16.58 1.30
C ALA A 224 24.31 -17.79 1.69
N GLY A 225 23.05 -17.77 1.26
CA GLY A 225 22.14 -18.92 1.36
C GLY A 225 22.07 -19.68 0.04
N THR A 226 21.15 -20.63 -0.05
CA THR A 226 20.82 -21.33 -1.29
C THR A 226 20.48 -20.31 -2.38
N SER A 227 21.20 -20.34 -3.51
CA SER A 227 20.94 -19.44 -4.62
C SER A 227 19.76 -19.93 -5.45
N VAL A 228 18.93 -18.99 -5.89
CA VAL A 228 17.87 -19.24 -6.87
C VAL A 228 18.46 -19.86 -8.14
N ASP A 229 17.73 -20.80 -8.74
CA ASP A 229 18.09 -21.37 -10.04
C ASP A 229 18.17 -20.27 -11.13
N GLU A 230 19.29 -20.24 -11.85
CA GLU A 230 19.60 -19.16 -12.80
C GLU A 230 18.64 -19.15 -14.01
N TRP A 231 18.01 -20.28 -14.36
CA TRP A 231 17.00 -20.34 -15.42
C TRP A 231 15.68 -19.70 -14.98
N THR A 232 15.24 -19.98 -13.76
CA THR A 232 14.06 -19.35 -13.16
C THR A 232 14.27 -17.85 -13.04
N ALA A 233 15.44 -17.41 -12.57
CA ALA A 233 15.80 -15.99 -12.51
C ALA A 233 15.77 -15.33 -13.91
N ALA A 234 16.33 -16.00 -14.93
CA ALA A 234 16.26 -15.52 -16.31
C ALA A 234 14.82 -15.40 -16.82
N GLY A 235 13.96 -16.38 -16.52
CA GLY A 235 12.53 -16.36 -16.82
C GLY A 235 11.82 -15.13 -16.24
N VAL A 236 12.04 -14.84 -14.96
CA VAL A 236 11.46 -13.67 -14.27
C VAL A 236 11.95 -12.36 -14.87
N VAL A 237 13.25 -12.25 -15.16
CA VAL A 237 13.82 -11.05 -15.76
C VAL A 237 13.27 -10.84 -17.18
N ALA A 238 13.26 -11.87 -18.01
CA ALA A 238 12.70 -11.81 -19.36
C ALA A 238 11.21 -11.42 -19.35
N HIS A 239 10.41 -12.07 -18.49
CA HIS A 239 9.00 -11.72 -18.30
C HIS A 239 8.81 -10.26 -17.92
N SER A 240 9.62 -9.78 -16.97
CA SER A 240 9.57 -8.39 -16.53
C SER A 240 10.03 -7.40 -17.62
N ILE A 241 11.02 -7.76 -18.44
CA ILE A 241 11.46 -6.97 -19.60
C ILE A 241 10.31 -6.83 -20.60
N CYS A 242 9.67 -7.94 -20.98
CA CYS A 242 8.56 -7.93 -21.94
C CYS A 242 7.40 -7.07 -21.44
N ARG A 243 7.03 -7.20 -20.16
CA ARG A 243 6.00 -6.35 -19.55
C ARG A 243 6.39 -4.86 -19.59
N ARG A 244 7.64 -4.54 -19.24
CA ARG A 244 8.14 -3.16 -19.22
C ARG A 244 8.18 -2.56 -20.62
N ALA A 245 8.69 -3.30 -21.61
CA ALA A 245 8.72 -2.94 -23.02
C ALA A 245 7.30 -2.72 -23.58
N ALA A 246 6.32 -3.52 -23.16
CA ALA A 246 4.92 -3.34 -23.51
C ALA A 246 4.25 -2.10 -22.89
N GLY A 247 4.96 -1.37 -22.01
CA GLY A 247 4.40 -0.27 -21.21
C GLY A 247 3.47 -0.76 -20.11
N LEU A 248 3.56 -2.04 -19.74
CA LEU A 248 2.81 -2.65 -18.66
C LEU A 248 3.70 -2.67 -17.42
N GLY A 249 3.74 -1.53 -16.72
CA GLY A 249 4.46 -1.45 -15.45
C GLY A 249 3.92 -2.47 -14.45
N THR A 250 4.81 -3.13 -13.71
CA THR A 250 4.50 -3.54 -12.34
C THR A 250 4.11 -2.28 -11.56
N VAL A 251 3.35 -2.43 -10.47
CA VAL A 251 2.98 -1.34 -9.55
C VAL A 251 4.12 -0.33 -9.49
N ALA A 252 3.84 0.94 -9.83
CA ALA A 252 4.88 1.96 -9.96
C ALA A 252 5.77 1.93 -8.70
N ASN A 253 7.09 1.84 -8.88
CA ASN A 253 8.06 1.74 -7.79
C ASN A 253 8.04 0.40 -7.02
N ALA A 254 7.95 -0.73 -7.72
CA ALA A 254 8.13 -2.04 -7.12
C ALA A 254 9.50 -2.67 -7.44
N ALA A 255 10.12 -3.30 -6.44
CA ALA A 255 11.20 -4.27 -6.62
C ALA A 255 10.60 -5.67 -6.68
N LEU A 256 11.05 -6.53 -7.59
CA LEU A 256 10.65 -7.93 -7.62
C LEU A 256 11.68 -8.76 -6.88
N SER A 257 11.24 -9.74 -6.09
CA SER A 257 12.11 -10.78 -5.56
C SER A 257 11.61 -12.16 -5.98
N LEU A 258 12.56 -13.08 -6.09
CA LEU A 258 12.34 -14.50 -6.25
C LEU A 258 12.98 -15.20 -5.05
N ASP A 259 12.15 -15.94 -4.32
CA ASP A 259 12.57 -16.70 -3.15
C ASP A 259 13.09 -18.09 -3.59
N PRO A 260 14.26 -18.55 -3.12
CA PRO A 260 14.76 -19.87 -3.48
C PRO A 260 13.94 -21.01 -2.88
N ASP A 261 13.29 -20.79 -1.73
CA ASP A 261 12.56 -21.83 -1.00
C ASP A 261 11.10 -21.95 -1.47
N ARG A 262 10.61 -20.93 -2.19
CA ARG A 262 9.28 -20.89 -2.78
C ARG A 262 9.40 -20.26 -4.17
N PRO A 263 9.11 -20.97 -5.27
CA PRO A 263 9.21 -20.43 -6.63
C PRO A 263 8.08 -19.41 -6.91
N GLU A 264 8.02 -18.37 -6.10
CA GLU A 264 7.08 -17.26 -6.12
C GLU A 264 7.84 -15.98 -6.46
N VAL A 265 7.31 -15.24 -7.43
CA VAL A 265 7.75 -13.87 -7.69
C VAL A 265 6.89 -12.93 -6.86
N ARG A 266 7.53 -12.18 -5.97
CA ARG A 266 6.84 -11.21 -5.11
C ARG A 266 7.23 -9.79 -5.50
N ALA A 267 6.25 -8.90 -5.52
CA ALA A 267 6.47 -7.47 -5.68
C ALA A 267 6.56 -6.83 -4.29
N HIS A 268 7.60 -6.03 -4.12
CA HIS A 268 7.92 -5.30 -2.89
C HIS A 268 7.89 -3.81 -3.17
N PRO A 269 7.53 -2.96 -2.21
CA PRO A 269 7.76 -1.52 -2.33
C PRO A 269 9.25 -1.24 -2.56
N ALA A 270 9.59 -0.36 -3.51
CA ALA A 270 10.97 -0.01 -3.79
C ALA A 270 11.54 0.86 -2.66
N VAL A 271 12.23 0.22 -1.72
CA VAL A 271 12.77 0.83 -0.51
C VAL A 271 13.73 1.97 -0.80
N ILE A 272 13.57 3.10 -0.10
CA ILE A 272 14.44 4.28 -0.26
C ILE A 272 15.18 4.58 1.04
N GLU A 273 16.46 4.23 1.07
CA GLU A 273 17.24 4.41 2.31
C GLU A 273 17.73 5.83 2.55
N ALA A 274 17.49 6.29 3.77
CA ALA A 274 18.03 7.53 4.32
C ALA A 274 19.56 7.54 4.19
N GLY A 275 20.12 8.66 3.74
CA GLY A 275 21.56 8.79 3.49
C GLY A 275 22.08 8.01 2.27
N CYS A 276 21.22 7.37 1.49
CA CYS A 276 21.64 6.79 0.21
C CYS A 276 22.11 7.90 -0.75
N ARG A 277 23.14 7.59 -1.54
CA ARG A 277 23.71 8.51 -2.55
C ARG A 277 22.68 8.99 -3.56
N CYS A 278 21.61 8.23 -3.79
CA CYS A 278 20.56 8.63 -4.72
C CYS A 278 19.75 9.83 -4.21
N ARG A 279 19.90 10.19 -2.92
CA ARG A 279 19.25 11.34 -2.25
C ARG A 279 17.71 11.33 -2.32
N ARG A 280 17.08 10.24 -2.79
CA ARG A 280 15.62 10.13 -2.90
C ARG A 280 14.92 10.16 -1.55
N ALA A 281 15.58 9.68 -0.50
CA ALA A 281 15.08 9.81 0.88
C ALA A 281 15.03 11.26 1.38
N ARG A 282 15.79 12.19 0.77
CA ARG A 282 15.77 13.61 1.15
C ARG A 282 14.60 14.39 0.53
N ARG A 283 13.73 13.75 -0.25
CA ARG A 283 12.52 14.44 -0.74
C ARG A 283 11.64 14.76 0.47
N ARG A 284 11.64 16.06 0.81
CA ARG A 284 10.74 16.64 1.80
C ARG A 284 9.33 16.13 1.47
N PRO A 285 8.58 15.58 2.45
CA PRO A 285 7.21 15.17 2.19
C PRO A 285 6.45 16.36 1.57
N ALA A 286 5.51 16.06 0.66
CA ALA A 286 4.70 17.10 0.02
C ALA A 286 4.22 18.12 1.05
N ALA A 287 4.30 19.41 0.70
CA ALA A 287 3.88 20.48 1.59
C ALA A 287 2.50 20.14 2.16
N GLU A 288 2.42 20.14 3.48
CA GLU A 288 1.15 19.91 4.16
C GLU A 288 0.17 21.01 3.76
N ALA A 289 -1.11 20.68 3.68
CA ALA A 289 -2.12 21.71 3.43
C ALA A 289 -1.98 22.80 4.50
N PRO A 290 -2.12 24.09 4.16
CA PRO A 290 -1.88 25.20 5.09
C PRO A 290 -2.81 25.24 6.32
N ASP A 291 -3.76 24.30 6.42
CA ASP A 291 -4.64 24.11 7.57
C ASP A 291 -5.26 22.69 7.56
N PRO A 292 -4.54 21.65 8.03
CA PRO A 292 -5.01 20.27 7.96
C PRO A 292 -6.24 20.05 8.85
N VAL A 293 -7.18 19.26 8.34
CA VAL A 293 -8.39 18.84 9.07
C VAL A 293 -7.99 17.86 10.18
N VAL A 294 -8.62 17.96 11.35
CA VAL A 294 -8.48 16.92 12.37
C VAL A 294 -9.26 15.69 11.93
N ARG A 295 -8.56 14.57 11.86
CA ARG A 295 -9.13 13.27 11.50
C ARG A 295 -10.14 12.83 12.58
N ARG A 296 -11.27 12.27 12.18
CA ARG A 296 -12.26 11.71 13.12
C ARG A 296 -11.98 10.24 13.39
N ASP A 297 -12.22 9.80 14.63
CA ASP A 297 -12.12 8.39 15.01
C ASP A 297 -13.27 7.53 14.45
N LEU A 298 -14.41 8.18 14.17
CA LEU A 298 -15.60 7.60 13.57
C LEU A 298 -15.97 8.40 12.31
N VAL A 299 -16.17 7.70 11.19
CA VAL A 299 -16.64 8.33 9.95
C VAL A 299 -18.14 8.51 9.97
N ASP A 300 -18.56 9.67 9.50
CA ASP A 300 -19.96 10.02 9.31
C ASP A 300 -20.34 9.71 7.85
N PRO A 301 -21.49 9.05 7.57
CA PRO A 301 -21.98 8.84 6.21
C PRO A 301 -22.15 10.13 5.40
N HIS A 302 -22.24 11.28 6.06
CA HIS A 302 -22.34 12.60 5.45
C HIS A 302 -20.99 13.32 5.33
N ASP A 303 -19.87 12.64 5.60
CA ASP A 303 -18.54 13.20 5.39
C ASP A 303 -18.27 13.48 3.89
N GLY A 304 -17.67 14.64 3.60
CA GLY A 304 -17.31 15.03 2.23
C GLY A 304 -16.21 14.17 1.62
N THR A 305 -15.94 14.38 0.33
CA THR A 305 -14.92 13.65 -0.46
C THR A 305 -13.51 13.76 0.11
N ASP A 306 -13.17 14.90 0.71
CA ASP A 306 -11.82 15.15 1.25
C ASP A 306 -11.45 14.20 2.40
N ARG A 307 -12.44 13.82 3.25
CA ARG A 307 -12.24 12.91 4.38
C ARG A 307 -12.12 11.46 3.95
N HIS A 308 -12.90 11.06 2.94
CA HIS A 308 -12.78 9.75 2.31
C HIS A 308 -11.40 9.60 1.64
N GLY A 309 -10.91 10.63 0.94
CA GLY A 309 -9.59 10.62 0.33
C GLY A 309 -8.43 10.49 1.33
N GLU A 310 -8.56 11.01 2.55
CA GLU A 310 -7.56 10.81 3.60
C GLU A 310 -7.54 9.36 4.11
N HIS A 311 -8.70 8.72 4.26
CA HIS A 311 -8.79 7.32 4.64
C HIS A 311 -8.09 6.41 3.62
N ASP A 312 -8.46 6.54 2.35
CA ASP A 312 -7.91 5.74 1.25
C ASP A 312 -6.39 5.91 1.15
N ARG A 313 -5.91 7.13 1.39
CA ARG A 313 -4.49 7.45 1.46
C ARG A 313 -3.78 6.68 2.58
N ILE A 314 -4.33 6.65 3.79
CA ILE A 314 -3.70 5.95 4.92
C ILE A 314 -3.69 4.45 4.67
N VAL A 315 -4.79 3.88 4.16
CA VAL A 315 -4.87 2.45 3.82
C VAL A 315 -3.86 2.09 2.74
N ALA A 316 -3.74 2.90 1.68
CA ALA A 316 -2.74 2.68 0.63
C ALA A 316 -1.29 2.74 1.18
N ALA A 317 -1.01 3.66 2.12
CA ALA A 317 0.30 3.73 2.78
C ALA A 317 0.58 2.48 3.62
N LEU A 318 -0.38 2.04 4.43
CA LEU A 318 -0.27 0.83 5.26
C LEU A 318 -0.09 -0.44 4.42
N ALA A 319 -0.82 -0.56 3.31
CA ALA A 319 -0.65 -1.67 2.37
C ALA A 319 0.77 -1.69 1.78
N GLY A 320 1.30 -0.51 1.43
CA GLY A 320 2.70 -0.37 0.98
C GLY A 320 3.75 -0.66 2.05
N TRP A 321 3.39 -0.64 3.33
CA TRP A 321 4.29 -0.94 4.46
C TRP A 321 4.17 -2.36 5.00
N THR A 322 3.16 -3.11 4.55
CA THR A 322 2.93 -4.49 4.95
C THR A 322 3.65 -5.41 3.98
N ASP A 323 4.95 -5.59 4.22
CA ASP A 323 5.80 -6.45 3.41
C ASP A 323 6.84 -7.12 4.31
N PRO A 324 6.93 -8.46 4.33
CA PRO A 324 7.81 -9.17 5.26
C PRO A 324 9.30 -9.06 4.95
N VAL A 325 9.65 -8.38 3.85
CA VAL A 325 11.01 -8.25 3.35
C VAL A 325 11.45 -6.79 3.27
N ALA A 326 10.57 -5.93 2.77
CA ALA A 326 10.86 -4.55 2.41
C ALA A 326 10.02 -3.54 3.20
N GLY A 327 9.14 -3.98 4.10
CA GLY A 327 8.25 -3.14 4.89
C GLY A 327 8.50 -3.30 6.40
N PRO A 328 8.04 -2.33 7.21
CA PRO A 328 8.16 -2.40 8.66
C PRO A 328 7.21 -3.43 9.29
N PHE A 329 6.13 -3.80 8.60
CA PHE A 329 5.12 -4.71 9.12
C PHE A 329 5.16 -6.07 8.41
N LEU A 330 5.24 -7.15 9.21
CA LEU A 330 5.01 -8.51 8.72
C LEU A 330 3.55 -8.73 8.34
N ASP A 331 2.67 -8.16 9.15
CA ASP A 331 1.23 -8.37 9.13
C ASP A 331 0.57 -7.17 9.84
N LEU A 332 -0.54 -6.70 9.26
CA LEU A 332 -1.40 -5.66 9.79
C LEU A 332 -2.84 -6.19 9.76
N ASP A 333 -3.53 -6.05 10.90
CA ASP A 333 -4.90 -6.52 11.11
C ASP A 333 -5.09 -8.05 11.07
N GLY A 334 -4.01 -8.83 11.14
CA GLY A 334 -4.15 -10.28 11.19
C GLY A 334 -4.64 -10.82 12.53
N GLY A 335 -5.57 -11.79 12.44
CA GLY A 335 -6.12 -12.56 13.56
C GLY A 335 -7.64 -12.45 13.71
N GLU A 336 -8.25 -13.41 14.43
CA GLU A 336 -9.68 -13.37 14.78
C GLU A 336 -9.91 -12.50 16.03
N LEU A 337 -9.56 -11.20 15.95
CA LEU A 337 -9.78 -10.30 17.08
C LEU A 337 -11.26 -9.89 17.17
N PRO A 338 -11.85 -9.90 18.38
CA PRO A 338 -13.23 -9.47 18.57
C PRO A 338 -13.36 -7.98 18.23
N GLN A 339 -14.36 -7.64 17.42
CA GLN A 339 -14.59 -6.28 16.91
C GLN A 339 -15.67 -5.51 17.69
N VAL A 340 -16.23 -6.13 18.73
CA VAL A 340 -17.30 -5.57 19.58
C VAL A 340 -16.92 -5.80 21.05
N PRO A 341 -17.09 -4.81 21.95
CA PRO A 341 -17.61 -3.45 21.70
C PRO A 341 -16.57 -2.46 21.15
N TYR A 342 -15.32 -2.89 20.99
CA TYR A 342 -14.21 -2.10 20.45
C TYR A 342 -13.69 -2.72 19.17
N GLY A 343 -13.36 -1.88 18.18
CA GLY A 343 -12.55 -2.34 17.06
C GLY A 343 -11.16 -2.70 17.57
N ARG A 344 -10.59 -3.80 17.07
CA ARG A 344 -9.27 -4.27 17.49
C ARG A 344 -8.42 -4.60 16.27
N ALA A 345 -7.17 -4.20 16.31
CA ALA A 345 -6.18 -4.52 15.29
C ALA A 345 -4.83 -4.87 15.94
N ARG A 346 -4.03 -5.62 15.18
CA ARG A 346 -2.66 -5.98 15.54
C ARG A 346 -1.70 -5.55 14.43
N ALA A 347 -0.63 -4.86 14.80
CA ALA A 347 0.50 -4.60 13.92
C ALA A 347 1.70 -5.43 14.40
N THR A 348 2.26 -6.29 13.55
CA THR A 348 3.47 -7.05 13.88
C THR A 348 4.67 -6.42 13.21
N VAL A 349 5.55 -5.79 13.99
CA VAL A 349 6.78 -5.16 13.46
C VAL A 349 7.99 -6.07 13.51
N LEU A 350 8.86 -5.91 12.52
CA LEU A 350 10.22 -6.45 12.51
C LEU A 350 11.17 -5.47 13.18
N LEU A 351 11.82 -5.93 14.25
CA LEU A 351 12.88 -5.19 14.92
C LEU A 351 14.24 -5.50 14.29
N ASP A 352 15.18 -4.58 14.43
CA ASP A 352 16.59 -4.83 14.09
C ASP A 352 17.08 -6.11 14.79
N GLY A 353 17.75 -7.00 14.04
CA GLY A 353 18.18 -8.32 14.55
C GLY A 353 17.17 -9.45 14.39
N GLY A 354 16.05 -9.23 13.67
CA GLY A 354 15.09 -10.29 13.33
C GLY A 354 14.05 -10.59 14.41
N GLY A 355 14.05 -9.82 15.51
CA GLY A 355 13.01 -9.87 16.54
C GLY A 355 11.65 -9.46 15.98
N ARG A 356 10.58 -10.03 16.53
CA ARG A 356 9.20 -9.69 16.18
C ARG A 356 8.51 -9.11 17.40
N ARG A 357 7.77 -8.02 17.22
CA ARG A 357 6.98 -7.43 18.30
C ARG A 357 5.55 -7.16 17.83
N PRO A 358 4.54 -7.83 18.41
CA PRO A 358 3.15 -7.46 18.19
C PRO A 358 2.83 -6.18 18.96
N VAL A 359 2.05 -5.31 18.34
CA VAL A 359 1.46 -4.11 18.95
C VAL A 359 -0.04 -4.19 18.72
N HIS A 360 -0.80 -4.23 19.81
CA HIS A 360 -2.25 -4.28 19.77
C HIS A 360 -2.83 -2.90 20.04
N ALA A 361 -3.93 -2.59 19.35
CA ALA A 361 -4.74 -1.42 19.67
C ALA A 361 -6.22 -1.80 19.65
N ALA A 362 -6.95 -1.32 20.65
CA ALA A 362 -8.40 -1.32 20.74
C ALA A 362 -8.90 0.13 20.70
N ALA A 363 -9.78 0.45 19.75
CA ALA A 363 -10.27 1.80 19.50
C ALA A 363 -11.78 1.82 19.20
N LEU A 364 -12.32 3.01 18.93
CA LEU A 364 -13.75 3.24 18.67
C LEU A 364 -14.26 2.54 17.39
N SER A 365 -13.38 2.23 16.44
CA SER A 365 -13.70 1.48 15.23
C SER A 365 -12.52 0.59 14.82
N SER A 366 -12.77 -0.46 14.03
CA SER A 366 -11.72 -1.37 13.53
C SER A 366 -10.67 -0.62 12.71
N ARG A 367 -11.13 0.36 11.93
CA ARG A 367 -10.25 1.27 11.19
C ARG A 367 -9.36 2.10 12.12
N GLU A 368 -9.93 2.71 13.15
CA GLU A 368 -9.12 3.49 14.09
C GLU A 368 -8.13 2.60 14.82
N ALA A 369 -8.54 1.38 15.17
CA ALA A 369 -7.65 0.41 15.79
C ALA A 369 -6.45 0.08 14.89
N LEU A 370 -6.67 -0.13 13.59
CA LEU A 370 -5.60 -0.35 12.61
C LEU A 370 -4.63 0.82 12.56
N TYR A 371 -5.14 2.06 12.55
CA TYR A 371 -4.32 3.27 12.52
C TYR A 371 -3.49 3.40 13.78
N GLN A 372 -4.11 3.22 14.95
CA GLN A 372 -3.45 3.34 16.23
C GLN A 372 -2.42 2.23 16.44
N ALA A 373 -2.70 1.00 16.02
CA ALA A 373 -1.73 -0.09 16.04
C ALA A 373 -0.50 0.26 15.21
N ALA A 374 -0.69 0.79 13.99
CA ALA A 374 0.41 1.18 13.12
C ALA A 374 1.22 2.38 13.68
N LEU A 375 0.56 3.41 14.20
CA LEU A 375 1.23 4.57 14.80
C LEU A 375 2.07 4.17 16.03
N ASN A 376 1.50 3.39 16.95
CA ASN A 376 2.23 2.89 18.13
C ASN A 376 3.41 2.00 17.71
N ALA A 377 3.24 1.17 16.68
CA ALA A 377 4.29 0.31 16.17
C ALA A 377 5.44 1.11 15.51
N VAL A 378 5.13 2.18 14.78
CA VAL A 378 6.14 3.12 14.26
C VAL A 378 6.87 3.83 15.40
N GLU A 379 6.19 4.23 16.47
CA GLU A 379 6.84 4.82 17.65
C GLU A 379 7.82 3.86 18.33
N VAL A 380 7.51 2.55 18.33
CA VAL A 380 8.42 1.49 18.80
C VAL A 380 9.63 1.33 17.87
N LEU A 381 9.43 1.35 16.55
CA LEU A 381 10.52 1.28 15.57
C LEU A 381 11.41 2.52 15.60
N ALA A 382 10.88 3.65 16.06
CA ALA A 382 11.64 4.89 16.20
C ALA A 382 12.77 4.83 17.26
N GLY A 383 12.89 3.73 18.00
CA GLY A 383 13.94 3.49 19.00
C GLY A 383 13.34 3.11 20.36
N PRO A 384 14.16 3.10 21.44
CA PRO A 384 13.63 2.95 22.80
C PRO A 384 12.49 3.95 23.01
N PRO A 385 11.47 3.63 23.83
CA PRO A 385 10.33 4.52 24.06
C PRO A 385 10.83 5.85 24.63
N ALA A 386 11.12 6.78 23.72
CA ALA A 386 11.42 8.15 24.05
C ALA A 386 10.11 8.73 24.52
N ARG A 387 10.21 9.22 25.74
CA ARG A 387 9.09 9.49 26.62
C ARG A 387 8.25 10.69 26.10
N ASN A 388 8.73 11.36 25.08
CA ASN A 388 8.29 12.60 24.43
C ASN A 388 8.08 12.44 22.90
N ARG A 389 7.96 11.21 22.37
CA ARG A 389 7.81 10.96 20.94
C ARG A 389 6.36 10.71 20.53
N GLY A 390 5.96 11.21 19.36
CA GLY A 390 4.64 10.91 18.77
C GLY A 390 4.74 10.65 17.27
N ALA A 391 4.02 9.63 16.78
CA ALA A 391 3.80 9.40 15.35
C ALA A 391 2.39 9.80 14.95
N GLY A 392 2.20 10.40 13.78
CA GLY A 392 0.88 10.83 13.29
C GLY A 392 0.79 10.89 11.77
N TRP A 393 -0.43 10.83 11.22
CA TRP A 393 -0.70 10.90 9.77
C TRP A 393 -0.64 12.32 9.19
N THR A 394 -0.51 13.30 10.08
CA THR A 394 -0.20 14.72 9.87
C THR A 394 0.88 15.15 10.86
N LEU A 395 1.53 16.30 10.63
CA LEU A 395 2.50 16.83 11.58
C LEU A 395 1.84 17.15 12.92
N ASP A 396 0.67 17.79 12.88
CA ASP A 396 -0.02 18.21 14.09
C ASP A 396 -0.57 17.02 14.90
N GLU A 397 -0.97 15.91 14.26
CA GLU A 397 -1.33 14.68 14.99
C GLU A 397 -0.12 14.09 15.72
N ALA A 398 1.05 14.09 15.07
CA ALA A 398 2.29 13.62 15.69
C ALA A 398 2.67 14.50 16.90
N ILE A 399 2.58 15.83 16.75
CA ILE A 399 2.83 16.81 17.84
C ILE A 399 1.85 16.61 18.99
N TYR A 400 0.56 16.47 18.69
CA TYR A 400 -0.46 16.26 19.71
C TYR A 400 -0.21 14.97 20.50
N ARG A 401 0.11 13.86 19.83
CA ARG A 401 0.44 12.59 20.49
C ARG A 401 1.70 12.71 21.35
N ALA A 402 2.74 13.40 20.86
CA ALA A 402 3.95 13.67 21.63
C ALA A 402 3.64 14.51 22.89
N LEU A 403 2.79 15.53 22.76
CA LEU A 403 2.30 16.36 23.86
C LEU A 403 1.54 15.54 24.90
N LEU A 404 0.64 14.65 24.49
CA LEU A 404 -0.09 13.75 25.41
C LEU A 404 0.88 12.86 26.21
N ARG A 405 1.86 12.23 25.54
CA ARG A 405 2.85 11.37 26.22
C ARG A 405 3.73 12.13 27.20
N SER A 406 4.14 13.35 26.86
CA SER A 406 4.91 14.21 27.75
C SER A 406 4.08 14.66 28.96
N SER A 407 2.83 15.06 28.70
CA SER A 407 1.90 15.55 29.72
C SER A 407 1.51 14.49 30.75
N ALA A 408 1.45 13.21 30.35
CA ALA A 408 1.14 12.10 31.23
C ALA A 408 2.12 11.94 32.41
N ARG A 409 3.29 12.61 32.36
CA ARG A 409 4.30 12.60 33.44
C ARG A 409 4.28 13.80 34.35
N HIS A 410 3.55 14.85 34.01
CA HIS A 410 3.48 15.99 34.90
C HIS A 410 2.96 15.50 36.26
N PRO A 411 3.52 15.92 37.40
CA PRO A 411 3.00 15.53 38.70
C PRO A 411 1.50 15.82 38.77
N ALA A 412 0.74 14.92 39.42
CA ALA A 412 -0.67 15.17 39.69
C ALA A 412 -0.80 16.48 40.50
N GLY A 413 -1.62 17.42 40.03
CA GLY A 413 -1.91 18.64 40.77
C GLY A 413 -3.07 18.41 41.75
N ALA A 414 -3.64 19.50 42.25
CA ALA A 414 -4.87 19.44 43.02
C ALA A 414 -6.05 19.12 42.10
N ALA A 415 -6.37 17.82 41.94
CA ALA A 415 -7.52 17.38 41.16
C ALA A 415 -8.83 17.69 41.90
N ALA A 416 -9.79 18.29 41.19
CA ALA A 416 -11.13 18.55 41.68
C ALA A 416 -12.12 17.55 41.07
N GLU A 417 -13.32 17.43 41.64
CA GLU A 417 -14.41 16.71 40.98
C GLU A 417 -14.67 17.32 39.59
N LEU A 418 -15.01 16.47 38.61
CA LEU A 418 -15.29 16.96 37.27
C LEU A 418 -16.54 17.86 37.26
N PRO A 419 -16.53 18.93 36.45
CA PRO A 419 -17.72 19.75 36.26
C PRO A 419 -18.83 18.99 35.53
N ASP A 420 -20.08 19.44 35.68
CA ASP A 420 -21.22 18.89 34.94
C ASP A 420 -21.05 19.02 33.42
N ASP A 421 -20.42 20.11 32.98
CA ASP A 421 -20.03 20.31 31.59
C ASP A 421 -18.64 19.71 31.32
N LEU A 422 -18.65 18.47 30.84
CA LEU A 422 -17.44 17.74 30.43
C LEU A 422 -16.87 18.23 29.09
N GLY A 423 -17.55 19.16 28.41
CA GLY A 423 -17.17 19.70 27.11
C GLY A 423 -18.17 19.38 25.99
N PRO A 424 -17.73 19.46 24.73
CA PRO A 424 -18.61 19.34 23.57
C PRO A 424 -19.43 18.04 23.54
N GLN A 425 -20.71 18.15 23.17
CA GLN A 425 -21.66 17.04 23.14
C GLN A 425 -21.18 15.79 22.38
N PRO A 426 -20.48 15.89 21.22
CA PRO A 426 -19.91 14.71 20.57
C PRO A 426 -18.94 13.92 21.46
N CYS A 427 -18.06 14.60 22.20
CA CYS A 427 -17.10 13.97 23.11
C CYS A 427 -17.81 13.30 24.29
N VAL A 428 -18.81 13.97 24.86
CA VAL A 428 -19.63 13.44 25.97
C VAL A 428 -20.37 12.16 25.55
N ARG A 429 -20.85 12.10 24.31
CA ARG A 429 -21.50 10.87 23.79
C ARG A 429 -20.51 9.71 23.69
N VAL A 430 -19.29 9.98 23.22
CA VAL A 430 -18.22 8.99 23.11
C VAL A 430 -17.80 8.49 24.49
N SER A 431 -17.53 9.38 25.46
CA SER A 431 -17.15 8.99 26.81
C SER A 431 -18.23 8.12 27.47
N ARG A 432 -19.50 8.53 27.42
CA ARG A 432 -20.62 7.74 27.95
C ARG A 432 -20.79 6.39 27.26
N TYR A 433 -20.55 6.29 25.95
CA TYR A 433 -20.56 5.01 25.25
C TYR A 433 -19.45 4.08 25.75
N LEU A 434 -18.24 4.62 25.93
CA LEU A 434 -17.09 3.86 26.44
C LEU A 434 -17.30 3.42 27.89
N GLU A 435 -17.87 4.27 28.75
CA GLU A 435 -18.18 3.93 30.14
C GLU A 435 -19.16 2.76 30.22
N ARG A 436 -20.24 2.80 29.43
CA ARG A 436 -21.20 1.68 29.35
C ARG A 436 -20.56 0.40 28.82
N SER A 437 -19.72 0.53 27.79
CA SER A 437 -19.05 -0.62 27.17
C SER A 437 -17.97 -1.25 28.05
N ALA A 438 -17.34 -0.48 28.93
CA ALA A 438 -16.28 -0.95 29.81
C ALA A 438 -16.82 -1.82 30.96
N GLY A 439 -18.11 -1.69 31.30
CA GLY A 439 -18.75 -2.51 32.34
C GLY A 439 -18.19 -2.30 33.76
N LEU A 440 -17.58 -1.13 34.02
CA LEU A 440 -16.84 -0.86 35.26
C LEU A 440 -17.70 -0.32 36.42
N GLY A 441 -19.01 -0.19 36.22
CA GLY A 441 -19.91 0.48 37.16
C GLY A 441 -19.68 2.00 37.21
N PRO A 442 -20.26 2.70 38.20
CA PRO A 442 -20.04 4.14 38.38
C PRO A 442 -18.57 4.42 38.72
N ILE A 443 -17.99 5.41 38.04
CA ILE A 443 -16.61 5.86 38.27
C ILE A 443 -16.66 7.28 38.82
N GLY A 444 -16.06 7.49 40.00
CA GLY A 444 -15.80 8.83 40.51
C GLY A 444 -14.62 9.43 39.76
N TRP A 445 -14.90 10.43 38.92
CA TRP A 445 -13.88 11.11 38.14
C TRP A 445 -13.46 12.42 38.80
N THR A 446 -12.15 12.63 38.85
CA THR A 446 -11.54 13.92 39.16
C THR A 446 -10.71 14.39 37.98
N GLY A 447 -10.47 15.70 37.90
CA GLY A 447 -9.65 16.25 36.82
C GLY A 447 -9.09 17.62 37.12
N GLU A 448 -8.22 18.04 36.22
CA GLU A 448 -7.57 19.34 36.24
C GLU A 448 -7.21 19.76 34.81
N ARG A 449 -7.04 21.07 34.61
CA ARG A 449 -6.50 21.63 33.38
C ARG A 449 -5.01 21.92 33.57
N LEU A 450 -4.18 21.36 32.70
CA LEU A 450 -2.73 21.53 32.71
C LEU A 450 -2.32 22.88 32.11
N PRO A 451 -1.10 23.40 32.41
CA PRO A 451 -0.61 24.67 31.86
C PRO A 451 -0.55 24.74 30.34
N ASN A 452 -0.39 23.59 29.66
CA ASN A 452 -0.38 23.49 28.21
C ASN A 452 -1.79 23.41 27.59
N GLY A 453 -2.84 23.59 28.39
CA GLY A 453 -4.24 23.61 27.96
C GLY A 453 -4.92 22.25 27.93
N LEU A 454 -4.19 21.13 28.04
CA LEU A 454 -4.77 19.78 28.10
C LEU A 454 -5.54 19.57 29.40
N TYR A 455 -6.55 18.72 29.35
CA TYR A 455 -7.30 18.25 30.50
C TYR A 455 -6.81 16.88 30.90
N ARG A 456 -6.51 16.71 32.19
CA ARG A 456 -6.15 15.43 32.79
C ARG A 456 -7.29 14.96 33.66
N VAL A 457 -7.61 13.67 33.58
CA VAL A 457 -8.58 13.02 34.46
C VAL A 457 -7.98 11.81 35.14
N ALA A 458 -8.47 11.53 36.34
CA ALA A 458 -8.25 10.30 37.07
C ALA A 458 -9.60 9.73 37.48
N GLY A 459 -9.79 8.42 37.28
CA GLY A 459 -11.01 7.72 37.65
C GLY A 459 -10.66 6.50 38.48
N ARG A 460 -11.38 6.30 39.59
CA ARG A 460 -11.22 5.08 40.40
C ARG A 460 -12.48 4.21 40.28
N PRO A 461 -12.44 3.12 39.49
CA PRO A 461 -13.55 2.17 39.45
C PRO A 461 -13.65 1.44 40.80
N ALA A 462 -14.84 0.91 41.11
CA ALA A 462 -15.07 0.14 42.33
C ALA A 462 -14.16 -1.12 42.44
N SER A 463 -13.81 -1.69 41.28
CA SER A 463 -12.86 -2.79 41.15
C SER A 463 -11.85 -2.51 40.04
N GLY A 464 -10.55 -2.61 40.34
CA GLY A 464 -9.48 -2.51 39.35
C GLY A 464 -8.50 -1.35 39.57
N PRO A 465 -7.53 -1.19 38.65
CA PRO A 465 -6.55 -0.12 38.73
C PRO A 465 -7.19 1.25 38.47
N ALA A 466 -6.53 2.31 38.97
CA ALA A 466 -6.90 3.67 38.64
C ALA A 466 -6.74 3.93 37.14
N LEU A 467 -7.68 4.68 36.58
CA LEU A 467 -7.70 5.09 35.19
C LEU A 467 -7.15 6.51 35.07
N HIS A 468 -6.35 6.76 34.05
CA HIS A 468 -5.81 8.08 33.78
C HIS A 468 -5.93 8.38 32.29
N GLY A 469 -6.32 9.61 31.95
CA GLY A 469 -6.43 10.03 30.56
C GLY A 469 -6.19 11.50 30.38
N LEU A 470 -5.89 11.85 29.13
CA LEU A 470 -5.61 13.20 28.67
C LEU A 470 -6.40 13.49 27.39
N GLY A 471 -6.81 14.73 27.22
CA GLY A 471 -7.55 15.19 26.04
C GLY A 471 -7.64 16.72 25.97
N ALA A 472 -8.21 17.25 24.89
CA ALA A 472 -8.43 18.68 24.73
C ALA A 472 -9.69 19.18 25.45
N CYS A 473 -10.51 18.27 26.00
CA CYS A 473 -11.57 18.53 26.97
C CYS A 473 -11.68 17.36 27.98
N TYR A 474 -12.45 17.52 29.06
CA TYR A 474 -12.64 16.48 30.06
C TYR A 474 -13.27 15.20 29.47
N ALA A 475 -14.26 15.32 28.59
CA ALA A 475 -14.90 14.16 27.97
C ALA A 475 -13.91 13.34 27.09
N GLU A 476 -13.03 14.00 26.35
CA GLU A 476 -11.95 13.32 25.61
C GLU A 476 -10.95 12.65 26.54
N ALA A 477 -10.58 13.34 27.63
CA ALA A 477 -9.67 12.77 28.63
C ALA A 477 -10.26 11.51 29.29
N VAL A 478 -11.55 11.52 29.64
CA VAL A 478 -12.28 10.35 30.14
C VAL A 478 -12.30 9.22 29.11
N ALA A 479 -12.62 9.54 27.85
CA ALA A 479 -12.63 8.56 26.77
C ALA A 479 -11.25 7.90 26.57
N THR A 480 -10.18 8.71 26.55
CA THR A 480 -8.79 8.21 26.48
C THR A 480 -8.44 7.34 27.69
N ALA A 481 -8.90 7.69 28.90
CA ALA A 481 -8.66 6.88 30.10
C ALA A 481 -9.31 5.49 30.01
N LEU A 482 -10.55 5.43 29.50
CA LEU A 482 -11.30 4.20 29.30
C LEU A 482 -10.71 3.33 28.20
N LEU A 483 -10.26 3.94 27.10
CA LEU A 483 -9.52 3.21 26.05
C LEU A 483 -8.19 2.68 26.57
N GLY A 484 -7.48 3.44 27.42
CA GLY A 484 -6.25 2.98 28.07
C GLY A 484 -6.43 1.69 28.87
N ARG A 485 -7.61 1.46 29.47
CA ARG A 485 -7.91 0.24 30.25
C ARG A 485 -7.95 -1.03 29.43
N VAL A 486 -8.31 -0.94 28.14
CA VAL A 486 -8.49 -2.09 27.24
C VAL A 486 -7.31 -2.28 26.28
N ASN A 487 -6.24 -1.51 26.48
CA ASN A 487 -5.00 -1.56 25.73
C ASN A 487 -3.82 -1.91 26.63
N ASP A 488 -2.73 -2.41 26.04
CA ASP A 488 -1.51 -2.76 26.77
C ASP A 488 -0.80 -1.52 27.31
N ASP A 489 -0.02 -1.71 28.39
CA ASP A 489 0.77 -0.64 28.98
C ASP A 489 1.71 0.03 27.97
N GLY A 490 1.62 1.37 27.88
CA GLY A 490 2.44 2.17 26.96
C GLY A 490 1.85 2.36 25.56
N VAL A 491 0.76 1.66 25.21
CA VAL A 491 -0.01 1.92 23.98
C VAL A 491 -0.86 3.17 24.18
N LEU A 492 -0.65 4.18 23.33
CA LEU A 492 -1.44 5.40 23.34
C LEU A 492 -2.54 5.31 22.27
N VAL A 493 -3.80 5.29 22.73
CA VAL A 493 -5.00 5.35 21.88
C VAL A 493 -5.84 6.55 22.31
N PRO A 494 -5.52 7.76 21.84
CA PRO A 494 -6.28 8.94 22.17
C PRO A 494 -7.52 9.04 21.29
N VAL A 495 -8.56 9.70 21.79
CA VAL A 495 -9.61 10.26 20.93
C VAL A 495 -9.04 11.51 20.25
N ASN A 496 -9.22 11.64 18.94
CA ASN A 496 -8.81 12.84 18.22
C ASN A 496 -9.58 14.07 18.75
N PRO A 497 -8.95 15.24 18.83
CA PRO A 497 -9.60 16.39 19.45
C PRO A 497 -10.79 16.86 18.61
N HIS A 498 -11.87 17.29 19.26
CA HIS A 498 -13.16 17.58 18.60
C HIS A 498 -13.16 18.73 17.59
N PHE A 499 -12.08 19.49 17.51
CA PHE A 499 -11.95 20.60 16.58
C PHE A 499 -12.02 20.12 15.13
N ARG A 500 -12.49 20.98 14.24
CA ARG A 500 -12.52 20.65 12.81
C ARG A 500 -11.11 20.71 12.20
N ARG A 501 -10.28 21.64 12.65
CA ARG A 501 -8.94 21.91 12.12
C ARG A 501 -7.92 22.01 13.23
N TRP A 502 -6.68 21.66 12.90
CA TRP A 502 -5.58 21.69 13.87
C TRP A 502 -5.29 23.10 14.39
N ARG A 503 -5.47 24.14 13.56
CA ARG A 503 -5.35 25.54 13.99
C ARG A 503 -6.25 25.87 15.17
N ASP A 504 -7.51 25.42 15.16
CA ASP A 504 -8.47 25.69 16.23
C ASP A 504 -8.05 24.96 17.51
N ALA A 505 -7.52 23.73 17.38
CA ALA A 505 -6.97 22.99 18.51
C ALA A 505 -5.78 23.71 19.15
N TRP A 506 -4.86 24.23 18.34
CA TRP A 506 -3.69 24.97 18.82
C TRP A 506 -3.98 26.39 19.33
N GLN A 507 -5.19 26.92 19.14
CA GLN A 507 -5.64 28.12 19.86
C GLN A 507 -6.03 27.81 21.31
N GLN A 508 -6.38 26.56 21.61
CA GLN A 508 -6.80 26.10 22.94
C GLN A 508 -5.68 25.38 23.70
N LEU A 509 -4.67 24.90 22.98
CA LEU A 509 -3.53 24.14 23.49
C LEU A 509 -2.21 24.88 23.21
N THR A 510 -1.24 24.75 24.11
CA THR A 510 0.11 25.23 23.86
C THR A 510 0.83 24.25 22.93
N ARG A 511 1.02 24.63 21.67
CA ARG A 511 1.79 23.85 20.69
C ARG A 511 3.26 23.82 21.10
N PRO A 512 3.85 22.65 21.41
CA PRO A 512 5.26 22.58 21.81
C PRO A 512 6.19 22.74 20.60
N ASP A 513 7.42 23.16 20.88
CA ASP A 513 8.51 23.05 19.91
C ASP A 513 8.92 21.60 19.75
N VAL A 514 9.11 21.19 18.49
CA VAL A 514 9.44 19.81 18.15
C VAL A 514 10.59 19.75 17.17
N THR A 515 11.32 18.66 17.24
CA THR A 515 12.26 18.27 16.19
C THR A 515 11.68 17.08 15.43
N GLU A 516 11.71 17.16 14.11
CA GLU A 516 11.58 15.97 13.28
C GLU A 516 12.98 15.32 13.24
N PRO A 517 13.17 14.12 13.81
CA PRO A 517 14.49 13.50 13.80
C PRO A 517 14.99 13.35 12.34
N ASP A 518 16.14 13.99 12.04
CA ASP A 518 16.78 14.03 10.70
C ASP A 518 17.04 12.63 10.10
N ARG A 519 17.05 11.61 10.96
CA ARG A 519 16.98 10.20 10.59
C ARG A 519 15.64 9.70 11.12
N ALA A 520 14.62 9.61 10.27
CA ALA A 520 13.46 8.79 10.60
C ALA A 520 14.01 7.40 11.01
N PRO A 521 13.86 6.97 12.27
CA PRO A 521 14.45 5.69 12.69
C PRO A 521 13.70 4.52 12.04
N VAL A 522 12.55 4.82 11.41
CA VAL A 522 11.78 3.92 10.56
C VAL A 522 12.18 4.15 9.10
N ARG A 523 13.06 3.28 8.59
CA ARG A 523 13.69 3.35 7.25
C ARG A 523 12.71 3.39 6.06
N PHE A 524 11.42 3.19 6.33
CA PHE A 524 10.38 2.91 5.34
C PHE A 524 9.37 4.04 5.14
N THR A 525 9.51 5.16 5.86
CA THR A 525 8.53 6.26 5.82
C THR A 525 8.67 7.11 4.56
N GLN A 526 8.46 6.50 3.40
CA GLN A 526 7.96 7.22 2.24
C GLN A 526 6.44 7.33 2.39
N GLY A 527 5.95 8.57 2.49
CA GLY A 527 4.52 8.86 2.58
C GLY A 527 4.11 9.37 3.95
N ARG A 528 3.81 10.68 3.99
CA ARG A 528 2.89 11.46 4.84
C ARG A 528 2.66 11.13 6.33
N LEU A 529 3.27 10.12 6.93
CA LEU A 529 3.37 9.98 8.38
C LEU A 529 4.53 10.84 8.88
N ARG A 530 4.39 11.35 10.08
CA ARG A 530 5.37 12.16 10.79
C ARG A 530 5.71 11.48 12.09
N VAL A 531 6.98 11.50 12.45
CA VAL A 531 7.45 11.17 13.79
C VAL A 531 8.11 12.43 14.31
N VAL A 532 7.71 12.88 15.49
CA VAL A 532 8.28 14.06 16.14
C VAL A 532 8.73 13.71 17.54
N GLU A 533 9.72 14.44 18.01
CA GLU A 533 10.17 14.40 19.40
C GLU A 533 10.13 15.82 19.97
N LEU A 534 9.48 15.99 21.13
CA LEU A 534 9.49 17.29 21.81
C LEU A 534 10.92 17.61 22.27
N ALA A 535 11.33 18.86 22.10
CA ALA A 535 12.66 19.34 22.49
C ALA A 535 12.91 19.26 24.01
#